data_AF-A0AAN4E944-F1
#
_entry.id   AF-A0AAN4E944-F1
#
_cell.length_a   1.000
_cell.length_b   1.000
_cell.length_c   1.000
_cell.angle_alpha   90.00
_cell.angle_beta   90.00
_cell.angle_gamma   90.00
#
_symmetry.space_group_name_H-M   'P 1'
#
loop_
_entity.id
_entity.type
_entity.pdbx_description
1 polymer ?
#
loop_
_entity_poly.entity_id
_entity_poly.type
_entity_poly.pdbx_seq_one_letter_code
_entity_poly.pdbx_strand_id
1 'polypeptide(L)'
;VYDPTVQFEFWFSEKRIADIRQVETAARYLGSALYWIAASINIKPGHDYYFYIRSVNTVGKSAFVEAVGRASDDAEGYLDFFKGEIGKTHLAQELWTQIDNGQLAPDLAEIRTSITNVSNEITQTVNKKLENQSAAIQQIQKVQVDTNNNLNSMWAVKLQQMQDGRLYIAGIGAGIENTPAGMQSQVLLAADRIAMINPANGNTKPMFVGQGDQIFMNEVFLKYLTAPTITSGGNPPAFSLTPDG
;
A
#
# COMPACT_ATOMS: atom_id res chain seq x y z
N VAL A 1 -6.20 94.62 15.47
CA VAL A 1 -5.59 95.24 14.28
C VAL A 1 -4.34 94.45 13.96
N TYR A 2 -4.28 93.80 12.79
CA TYR A 2 -3.11 93.04 12.34
C TYR A 2 -2.11 94.02 11.71
N ASP A 3 -0.92 94.10 12.27
CA ASP A 3 0.18 94.89 11.70
C ASP A 3 1.03 93.96 10.82
N PRO A 4 1.10 94.19 9.49
CA PRO A 4 1.82 93.33 8.56
C PRO A 4 3.34 93.34 8.75
N THR A 5 3.87 94.18 9.64
CA THR A 5 5.30 94.22 9.99
C THR A 5 5.67 93.33 11.18
N VAL A 6 4.69 92.65 11.80
CA VAL A 6 4.94 91.77 12.93
C VAL A 6 5.74 90.55 12.49
N GLN A 7 6.90 90.36 13.11
CA GLN A 7 7.71 89.15 13.04
C GLN A 7 7.60 88.36 14.34
N PHE A 8 7.82 87.05 14.29
CA PHE A 8 7.89 86.21 15.48
C PHE A 8 9.31 85.73 15.68
N GLU A 9 9.84 85.97 16.87
CA GLU A 9 11.12 85.44 17.30
C GLU A 9 10.89 84.15 18.11
N PHE A 10 11.70 83.13 17.86
CA PHE A 10 11.54 81.79 18.46
C PHE A 10 12.76 81.40 19.28
N TRP A 11 12.51 80.78 20.44
CA TRP A 11 13.50 80.18 21.31
C TRP A 11 13.10 78.77 21.67
N PHE A 12 14.09 77.93 21.94
CA PHE A 12 13.93 76.53 22.31
C PHE A 12 14.73 76.20 23.56
N SER A 13 14.12 75.45 24.48
CA SER A 13 14.76 74.92 25.66
C SER A 13 14.33 73.48 25.92
N GLU A 14 15.28 72.65 26.32
CA GLU A 14 14.99 71.29 26.80
C GLU A 14 14.40 71.28 28.21
N LYS A 15 14.56 72.38 28.97
CA LYS A 15 14.01 72.52 30.32
C LYS A 15 13.10 73.73 30.41
N ARG A 16 12.03 73.61 31.17
CA ARG A 16 11.13 74.72 31.43
C ARG A 16 11.88 75.86 32.12
N ILE A 17 11.71 77.08 31.61
CA ILE A 17 12.23 78.30 32.22
C ILE A 17 11.10 78.93 33.05
N ALA A 18 11.27 78.93 34.37
CA ALA A 18 10.25 79.43 35.29
C ALA A 18 10.10 80.96 35.25
N ASP A 19 11.22 81.69 35.12
CA ASP A 19 11.21 83.14 34.94
C ASP A 19 11.38 83.50 33.47
N ILE A 20 10.30 83.97 32.86
CA ILE A 20 10.23 84.30 31.43
C ILE A 20 11.25 85.37 31.00
N ARG A 21 11.76 86.17 31.95
CA ARG A 21 12.80 87.17 31.69
C ARG A 21 14.16 86.55 31.37
N GLN A 22 14.35 85.28 31.73
CA GLN A 22 15.59 84.54 31.49
C GLN A 22 15.61 83.83 30.14
N VAL A 23 14.50 83.84 29.37
CA VAL A 23 14.39 83.14 28.08
C VAL A 23 15.52 83.51 27.13
N GLU A 24 15.85 84.81 27.02
CA GLU A 24 16.90 85.27 26.09
C GLU A 24 18.30 84.78 26.48
N THR A 25 18.53 84.44 27.75
CA THR A 25 19.82 83.98 28.27
C THR A 25 19.91 82.45 28.42
N ALA A 26 18.77 81.79 28.67
CA ALA A 26 18.71 80.38 29.05
C ALA A 26 18.16 79.47 27.95
N ALA A 27 17.41 80.01 26.97
CA ALA A 27 16.94 79.26 25.81
C ALA A 27 17.79 79.54 24.58
N ARG A 28 17.87 78.56 23.67
CA ARG A 28 18.54 78.68 22.38
C ARG A 28 17.67 79.50 21.44
N TYR A 29 18.16 80.63 20.95
CA TYR A 29 17.51 81.39 19.89
C TYR A 29 17.49 80.59 18.58
N LEU A 30 16.31 80.42 17.98
CA LEU A 30 16.12 79.71 16.72
C LEU A 30 16.12 80.68 15.52
N GLY A 31 15.59 81.89 15.70
CA GLY A 31 15.50 82.91 14.66
C GLY A 31 14.12 83.56 14.57
N SER A 32 13.96 84.42 13.55
CA SER A 32 12.69 85.09 13.24
C SER A 32 12.04 84.46 12.01
N ALA A 33 10.81 83.96 12.13
CA ALA A 33 10.06 83.35 11.02
C ALA A 33 8.55 83.31 11.31
N LEU A 34 7.77 82.67 10.43
CA LEU A 34 6.36 82.32 10.73
C LEU A 34 6.24 81.00 11.49
N TYR A 35 7.23 80.12 11.37
CA TYR A 35 7.32 78.84 12.07
C TYR A 35 8.79 78.42 12.20
N TRP A 36 9.07 77.51 13.13
CA TRP A 36 10.37 76.88 13.29
C TRP A 36 10.23 75.40 13.63
N ILE A 37 11.24 74.62 13.24
CA ILE A 37 11.39 73.21 13.62
C ILE A 37 12.66 73.08 14.45
N ALA A 38 12.54 72.55 15.66
CA ALA A 38 13.70 72.15 16.45
C ALA A 38 14.03 70.68 16.19
N ALA A 39 15.09 70.43 15.43
CA ALA A 39 15.70 69.11 15.31
C ALA A 39 16.96 69.05 16.19
N SER A 40 17.11 67.96 16.94
CA SER A 40 18.30 67.66 17.73
C SER A 40 18.41 66.15 17.91
N ILE A 41 19.64 65.63 17.96
CA ILE A 41 19.91 64.23 18.33
C ILE A 41 19.44 63.91 19.75
N ASN A 42 19.16 64.95 20.55
CA ASN A 42 18.71 64.84 21.93
C ASN A 42 17.19 64.97 22.10
N ILE A 43 16.39 65.05 21.02
CA ILE A 43 14.93 64.94 21.13
C ILE A 43 14.57 63.50 21.46
N LYS A 44 14.04 63.27 22.66
CA LYS A 44 13.73 61.95 23.19
C LYS A 44 12.22 61.75 23.32
N PRO A 45 11.72 60.54 23.01
CA PRO A 45 10.35 60.13 23.30
C PRO A 45 9.96 60.42 24.75
N GLY A 46 8.74 60.91 24.97
CA GLY A 46 8.19 61.14 26.30
C GLY A 46 8.76 62.34 27.04
N HIS A 47 9.63 63.12 26.40
CA HIS A 47 10.23 64.31 26.99
C HIS A 47 9.53 65.58 26.48
N ASP A 48 9.21 66.47 27.42
CA ASP A 48 8.61 67.76 27.12
C ASP A 48 9.72 68.76 26.73
N TYR A 49 9.51 69.47 25.63
CA TYR A 49 10.39 70.52 25.14
C TYR A 49 9.62 71.82 25.05
N TYR A 50 10.31 72.92 25.37
CA TYR A 50 9.67 74.21 25.56
C TYR A 50 10.10 75.17 24.46
N PHE A 51 9.11 75.74 23.78
CA PHE A 51 9.27 76.82 22.83
C PHE A 51 8.79 78.11 23.47
N TYR A 52 9.59 79.17 23.34
CA TYR A 52 9.21 80.51 23.75
C TYR A 52 9.13 81.39 22.52
N ILE A 53 8.00 82.06 22.35
CA ILE A 53 7.70 82.83 21.15
C ILE A 53 7.29 84.23 21.57
N ARG A 54 7.79 85.26 20.89
CA ARG A 54 7.26 86.61 21.03
C ARG A 54 7.11 87.28 19.68
N SER A 55 6.17 88.20 19.60
CA SER A 55 6.02 89.09 18.46
C SER A 55 6.91 90.33 18.61
N VAL A 56 7.43 90.81 17.48
CA VAL A 56 8.27 92.00 17.38
C VAL A 56 7.78 92.85 16.20
N ASN A 57 7.62 94.15 16.42
CA ASN A 57 7.38 95.14 15.37
C ASN A 57 8.18 96.42 15.65
N THR A 58 7.94 97.46 14.86
CA THR A 58 8.61 98.77 15.00
C THR A 58 8.29 99.50 16.31
N VAL A 59 7.19 99.13 16.97
CA VAL A 59 6.74 99.74 18.24
C VAL A 59 7.34 99.02 19.44
N GLY A 60 7.70 97.74 19.32
CA GLY A 60 8.39 97.01 20.38
C GLY A 60 8.21 95.50 20.31
N LYS A 61 8.48 94.86 21.46
CA LYS A 61 8.45 93.41 21.66
C LYS A 61 7.32 93.06 22.63
N SER A 62 6.56 92.00 22.34
CA SER A 62 5.57 91.48 23.28
C SER A 62 6.22 90.62 24.37
N ALA A 63 5.43 90.26 25.38
CA ALA A 63 5.78 89.21 26.32
C ALA A 63 5.92 87.87 25.58
N PHE A 64 6.75 86.99 26.13
CA PHE A 64 6.87 85.63 25.62
C PHE A 64 5.63 84.80 25.93
N VAL A 65 5.32 83.90 25.01
CA VAL A 65 4.37 82.80 25.16
C VAL A 65 5.15 81.48 25.18
N GLU A 66 4.80 80.60 26.12
CA GLU A 66 5.35 79.25 26.24
C GLU A 66 4.45 78.25 25.48
N ALA A 67 5.06 77.40 24.67
CA ALA A 67 4.43 76.25 24.04
C ALA A 67 5.25 74.99 24.36
N VAL A 68 4.56 73.87 24.62
CA VAL A 68 5.21 72.59 24.95
C VAL A 68 5.01 71.62 23.80
N GLY A 69 6.10 71.04 23.31
CA GLY A 69 6.09 69.93 22.37
C GLY A 69 6.64 68.66 23.03
N ARG A 70 5.96 67.53 22.86
CA ARG A 70 6.40 66.23 23.36
C ARG A 70 6.54 65.26 22.19
N ALA A 71 7.71 64.65 22.05
CA ALA A 71 7.88 63.55 21.10
C ALA A 71 7.13 62.32 21.61
N SER A 72 6.42 61.62 20.72
CA SER A 72 5.65 60.42 21.07
C SER A 72 6.56 59.35 21.70
N ASP A 73 6.12 58.75 22.81
CA ASP A 73 6.69 57.57 23.47
C ASP A 73 5.94 56.27 23.15
N ASP A 74 5.02 56.32 22.19
CA ASP A 74 4.24 55.17 21.74
C ASP A 74 5.06 54.22 20.85
N ALA A 75 5.83 53.34 21.50
CA ALA A 75 6.62 52.32 20.81
C ALA A 75 5.74 51.33 20.02
N GLU A 76 4.53 51.03 20.49
CA GLU A 76 3.60 50.11 19.83
C GLU A 76 3.08 50.71 18.52
N GLY A 77 2.63 51.97 18.55
CA GLY A 77 2.23 52.70 17.34
C GLY A 77 3.35 52.84 16.32
N TYR A 78 4.59 53.08 16.75
CA TYR A 78 5.74 53.10 15.83
C TYR A 78 6.00 51.73 15.21
N LEU A 79 5.95 50.66 16.00
CA LEU A 79 6.15 49.30 15.50
C LEU A 79 5.08 48.93 14.47
N ASP A 80 3.82 49.27 14.74
CA ASP A 80 2.72 49.00 13.82
C ASP A 80 2.80 49.85 12.54
N PHE A 81 3.23 51.11 12.66
CA PHE A 81 3.56 51.94 11.50
C PHE A 81 4.63 51.28 10.63
N PHE A 82 5.77 50.86 11.22
CA PHE A 82 6.85 50.24 10.46
C PHE A 82 6.46 48.88 9.88
N LYS A 83 5.69 48.05 10.60
CA LYS A 83 5.12 46.81 10.04
C LYS A 83 4.25 47.11 8.82
N GLY A 84 3.40 48.15 8.89
CA GLY A 84 2.57 48.58 7.78
C GLY A 84 3.39 49.03 6.57
N GLU A 85 4.42 49.86 6.78
CA GLU A 85 5.30 50.31 5.70
C GLU A 85 6.14 49.19 5.10
N ILE A 86 6.71 48.30 5.92
CA ILE A 86 7.42 47.11 5.47
C ILE A 86 6.49 46.21 4.66
N GLY A 87 5.26 45.97 5.14
CA GLY A 87 4.26 45.15 4.45
C GLY A 87 3.79 45.70 3.10
N LYS A 88 3.91 47.02 2.87
CA LYS A 88 3.63 47.65 1.57
C LYS A 88 4.77 47.48 0.56
N THR A 89 5.96 47.07 0.99
CA THR A 89 7.09 46.91 0.07
C THR A 89 6.92 45.70 -0.85
N HIS A 90 7.47 45.80 -2.06
CA HIS A 90 7.45 44.69 -3.02
C HIS A 90 8.17 43.46 -2.47
N LEU A 91 9.29 43.65 -1.78
CA LEU A 91 10.04 42.56 -1.14
C LEU A 91 9.19 41.81 -0.11
N ALA A 92 8.42 42.51 0.73
CA ALA A 92 7.54 41.84 1.68
C ALA A 92 6.44 41.05 0.97
N GLN A 93 5.86 41.57 -0.12
CA GLN A 93 4.85 40.86 -0.93
C GLN A 93 5.44 39.63 -1.64
N GLU A 94 6.63 39.76 -2.21
CA GLU A 94 7.37 38.66 -2.84
C GLU A 94 7.70 37.56 -1.82
N LEU A 95 8.19 37.93 -0.63
CA LEU A 95 8.45 36.97 0.44
C LEU A 95 7.16 36.29 0.93
N TRP A 96 6.05 37.04 1.09
CA TRP A 96 4.76 36.44 1.44
C TRP A 96 4.30 35.44 0.37
N THR A 97 4.47 35.76 -0.90
CA THR A 97 4.12 34.86 -2.01
C THR A 97 4.97 33.60 -2.04
N GLN A 98 6.27 33.71 -1.71
CA GLN A 98 7.17 32.55 -1.60
C GLN A 98 6.86 31.66 -0.37
N ILE A 99 6.41 32.27 0.73
CA ILE A 99 6.03 31.56 1.96
C ILE A 99 4.63 30.96 1.84
N ASP A 100 3.76 31.53 1.00
CA ASP A 100 2.40 31.05 0.80
C ASP A 100 2.39 29.67 0.14
N ASN A 101 2.23 28.66 1.01
CA ASN A 101 2.05 27.26 0.64
C ASN A 101 0.74 27.00 -0.12
N GLY A 102 -0.10 28.02 -0.37
CA GLY A 102 -1.28 27.91 -1.24
C GLY A 102 -0.93 27.37 -2.64
N GLN A 103 0.29 27.59 -3.13
CA GLN A 103 0.78 27.00 -4.37
C GLN A 103 1.00 25.48 -4.32
N LEU A 104 1.15 24.89 -3.12
CA LEU A 104 1.32 23.44 -2.93
C LEU A 104 -0.02 22.68 -2.89
N ALA A 105 -1.14 23.39 -2.79
CA ALA A 105 -2.48 22.80 -2.78
C ALA A 105 -2.79 21.92 -4.01
N PRO A 106 -2.52 22.33 -5.27
CA PRO A 106 -2.72 21.48 -6.44
C PRO A 106 -1.85 20.22 -6.41
N ASP A 107 -0.55 20.35 -6.10
CA ASP A 107 0.38 19.22 -6.04
C ASP A 107 -0.06 18.20 -4.98
N LEU A 108 -0.52 18.66 -3.82
CA LEU A 108 -1.07 17.80 -2.77
C LEU A 108 -2.36 17.10 -3.21
N ALA A 109 -3.22 17.76 -4.00
CA ALA A 109 -4.42 17.15 -4.55
C ALA A 109 -4.08 16.07 -5.60
N GLU A 110 -3.08 16.31 -6.45
CA GLU A 110 -2.58 15.34 -7.42
C GLU A 110 -1.96 14.12 -6.74
N ILE A 111 -1.13 14.34 -5.71
CA ILE A 111 -0.54 13.26 -4.90
C ILE A 111 -1.65 12.42 -4.24
N ARG A 112 -2.66 13.04 -3.64
CA ARG A 112 -3.80 12.32 -3.03
C ARG A 112 -4.55 11.46 -4.06
N THR A 113 -4.75 11.98 -5.26
CA THR A 113 -5.38 11.26 -6.35
C THR A 113 -4.54 10.06 -6.77
N SER A 114 -3.23 10.26 -6.94
CA SER A 114 -2.28 9.20 -7.30
C SER A 114 -2.23 8.09 -6.25
N ILE A 115 -2.20 8.44 -4.95
CA ILE A 115 -2.26 7.47 -3.84
C ILE A 115 -3.55 6.66 -3.89
N THR A 116 -4.68 7.31 -4.17
CA THR A 116 -5.98 6.64 -4.27
C THR A 116 -6.00 5.65 -5.43
N ASN A 117 -5.49 6.03 -6.59
CA ASN A 117 -5.40 5.16 -7.76
C ASN A 117 -4.50 3.94 -7.50
N VAL A 118 -3.30 4.17 -6.95
CA VAL A 118 -2.38 3.08 -6.57
C VAL A 118 -3.03 2.14 -5.55
N SER A 119 -3.74 2.68 -4.55
CA SER A 119 -4.47 1.86 -3.57
C SER A 119 -5.54 0.98 -4.22
N ASN A 120 -6.27 1.51 -5.20
CA ASN A 120 -7.27 0.76 -5.95
C ASN A 120 -6.63 -0.33 -6.82
N GLU A 121 -5.53 -0.03 -7.50
CA GLU A 121 -4.76 -0.99 -8.31
C GLU A 121 -4.19 -2.13 -7.46
N ILE A 122 -3.63 -1.81 -6.28
CA ILE A 122 -3.14 -2.81 -5.32
C ILE A 122 -4.30 -3.72 -4.90
N THR A 123 -5.43 -3.14 -4.51
CA THR A 123 -6.61 -3.90 -4.06
C THR A 123 -7.09 -4.86 -5.14
N GLN A 124 -7.23 -4.38 -6.39
CA GLN A 124 -7.65 -5.21 -7.52
C GLN A 124 -6.65 -6.32 -7.85
N THR A 125 -5.35 -6.00 -7.86
CA THR A 125 -4.29 -6.95 -8.20
C THR A 125 -4.16 -8.04 -7.14
N VAL A 126 -4.22 -7.66 -5.85
CA VAL A 126 -4.19 -8.60 -4.73
C VAL A 126 -5.41 -9.51 -4.75
N ASN A 127 -6.62 -8.95 -4.93
CA ASN A 127 -7.85 -9.76 -5.00
C ASN A 127 -7.81 -10.77 -6.15
N LYS A 128 -7.44 -10.33 -7.36
CA LYS A 128 -7.33 -11.22 -8.53
C LYS A 128 -6.29 -12.32 -8.34
N LYS A 129 -5.15 -12.01 -7.71
CA LYS A 129 -4.11 -13.01 -7.43
C LYS A 129 -4.60 -14.03 -6.40
N LEU A 130 -5.30 -13.58 -5.35
CA LEU A 130 -5.89 -14.46 -4.34
C LEU A 130 -6.99 -15.36 -4.92
N GLU A 131 -7.85 -14.83 -5.78
CA GLU A 131 -8.88 -15.62 -6.49
C GLU A 131 -8.24 -16.71 -7.36
N ASN A 132 -7.25 -16.36 -8.18
CA ASN A 132 -6.53 -17.31 -9.02
C ASN A 132 -5.81 -18.38 -8.18
N GLN A 133 -5.16 -17.99 -7.08
CA GLN A 133 -4.51 -18.93 -6.18
C GLN A 133 -5.52 -19.85 -5.48
N SER A 134 -6.67 -19.32 -5.05
CA SER A 134 -7.76 -20.11 -4.49
C SER A 134 -8.28 -21.15 -5.49
N ALA A 135 -8.51 -20.74 -6.74
CA ALA A 135 -8.94 -21.65 -7.80
C ALA A 135 -7.90 -22.76 -8.08
N ALA A 136 -6.61 -22.41 -8.13
CA ALA A 136 -5.53 -23.40 -8.29
C ALA A 136 -5.44 -24.39 -7.12
N ILE A 137 -5.60 -23.90 -5.88
CA ILE A 137 -5.62 -24.75 -4.67
C ILE A 137 -6.82 -25.71 -4.71
N GLN A 138 -8.01 -25.24 -5.07
CA GLN A 138 -9.20 -26.09 -5.20
C GLN A 138 -9.01 -27.19 -6.25
N GLN A 139 -8.39 -26.87 -7.39
CA GLN A 139 -8.06 -27.85 -8.42
C GLN A 139 -7.06 -28.90 -7.91
N ILE A 140 -6.01 -28.48 -7.20
CA ILE A 140 -5.02 -29.40 -6.61
C ILE A 140 -5.68 -30.30 -5.57
N GLN A 141 -6.50 -29.75 -4.67
CA GLN A 141 -7.25 -30.53 -3.67
C GLN A 141 -8.14 -31.58 -4.33
N LYS A 142 -8.86 -31.21 -5.40
CA LYS A 142 -9.69 -32.15 -6.16
C LYS A 142 -8.85 -33.29 -6.75
N VAL A 143 -7.77 -32.97 -7.46
CA VAL A 143 -6.88 -33.98 -8.05
C VAL A 143 -6.28 -34.89 -6.99
N GLN A 144 -5.87 -34.37 -5.84
CA GLN A 144 -5.32 -35.18 -4.75
C GLN A 144 -6.37 -36.13 -4.17
N VAL A 145 -7.59 -35.67 -3.93
CA VAL A 145 -8.69 -36.52 -3.42
C VAL A 145 -9.08 -37.59 -4.44
N ASP A 146 -9.25 -37.21 -5.70
CA ASP A 146 -9.60 -38.13 -6.78
C ASP A 146 -8.51 -39.18 -6.98
N THR A 147 -7.24 -38.76 -6.96
CA THR A 147 -6.09 -39.67 -7.07
C THR A 147 -6.00 -40.59 -5.86
N ASN A 148 -6.16 -40.07 -4.64
CA ASN A 148 -6.13 -40.88 -3.43
C ASN A 148 -7.30 -41.89 -3.42
N ASN A 149 -8.52 -41.50 -3.76
CA ASN A 149 -9.68 -42.41 -3.82
C ASN A 149 -9.56 -43.45 -4.95
N ASN A 150 -8.98 -43.08 -6.08
CA ASN A 150 -8.77 -44.01 -7.19
C ASN A 150 -7.63 -44.98 -6.90
N LEU A 151 -6.48 -44.48 -6.43
CA LEU A 151 -5.39 -45.32 -5.94
C LEU A 151 -5.91 -46.23 -4.83
N ASN A 152 -6.45 -45.66 -3.74
CA ASN A 152 -7.64 -46.12 -2.99
C ASN A 152 -8.19 -47.49 -3.42
N SER A 153 -8.92 -47.40 -4.51
CA SER A 153 -9.71 -48.47 -5.12
C SER A 153 -8.88 -49.43 -5.97
N MET A 154 -7.73 -49.01 -6.50
CA MET A 154 -6.80 -49.88 -7.25
C MET A 154 -6.00 -50.81 -6.34
N TRP A 155 -5.63 -50.40 -5.12
CA TRP A 155 -5.02 -51.32 -4.13
C TRP A 155 -6.06 -52.09 -3.32
N ALA A 156 -7.24 -51.52 -3.09
CA ALA A 156 -8.36 -52.23 -2.49
C ALA A 156 -9.04 -53.17 -3.51
N VAL A 157 -8.33 -54.23 -3.86
CA VAL A 157 -8.95 -55.50 -4.28
C VAL A 157 -10.07 -55.82 -3.29
N LYS A 158 -11.34 -55.68 -3.71
CA LYS A 158 -12.48 -55.95 -2.84
C LYS A 158 -12.52 -57.45 -2.55
N LEU A 159 -12.13 -57.81 -1.32
CA LEU A 159 -12.39 -59.14 -0.76
C LEU A 159 -13.89 -59.25 -0.51
N GLN A 160 -14.53 -60.24 -1.09
CA GLN A 160 -15.93 -60.54 -0.86
C GLN A 160 -16.02 -61.90 -0.15
N GLN A 161 -16.83 -61.97 0.91
CA GLN A 161 -16.90 -63.12 1.80
C GLN A 161 -18.12 -63.98 1.45
N MET A 162 -17.91 -65.29 1.31
CA MET A 162 -19.00 -66.26 1.10
C MET A 162 -19.71 -66.62 2.41
N GLN A 163 -20.90 -67.24 2.31
CA GLN A 163 -21.67 -67.70 3.48
C GLN A 163 -20.93 -68.77 4.32
N ASP A 164 -19.92 -69.44 3.75
CA ASP A 164 -19.05 -70.42 4.43
C ASP A 164 -17.79 -69.80 5.06
N GLY A 165 -17.65 -68.47 5.02
CA GLY A 165 -16.55 -67.72 5.62
C GLY A 165 -15.29 -67.58 4.75
N ARG A 166 -15.24 -68.16 3.55
CA ARG A 166 -14.06 -68.07 2.66
C ARG A 166 -14.00 -66.71 1.95
N LEU A 167 -12.82 -66.10 1.94
CA LEU A 167 -12.51 -64.84 1.26
C LEU A 167 -11.94 -65.12 -0.13
N TYR A 168 -12.41 -64.43 -1.16
CA TYR A 168 -11.82 -64.50 -2.50
C TYR A 168 -11.38 -63.12 -3.01
N ILE A 169 -10.28 -63.12 -3.77
CA ILE A 169 -9.74 -61.96 -4.49
C ILE A 169 -10.33 -61.98 -5.91
N ALA A 170 -11.01 -60.90 -6.30
CA ALA A 170 -11.61 -60.75 -7.63
C ALA A 170 -10.77 -59.89 -8.61
N GLY A 171 -9.49 -59.59 -8.31
CA GLY A 171 -8.73 -58.65 -9.12
C GLY A 171 -7.22 -58.80 -9.00
N ILE A 172 -6.57 -58.68 -10.16
CA ILE A 172 -5.13 -58.84 -10.41
C ILE A 172 -4.56 -57.48 -10.73
N GLY A 173 -3.37 -57.16 -10.23
CA GLY A 173 -2.65 -55.95 -10.64
C GLY A 173 -2.30 -56.01 -12.14
N ALA A 174 -2.84 -55.07 -12.91
CA ALA A 174 -2.42 -54.82 -14.28
C ALA A 174 -1.20 -53.89 -14.27
N GLY A 175 -0.08 -54.36 -14.77
CA GLY A 175 1.13 -53.56 -14.99
C GLY A 175 1.30 -53.26 -16.48
N ILE A 176 1.80 -52.08 -16.82
CA ILE A 176 2.27 -51.74 -18.17
C ILE A 176 3.79 -51.86 -18.13
N GLU A 177 4.35 -52.82 -18.87
CA GLU A 177 5.80 -52.91 -19.06
C GLU A 177 6.15 -52.27 -20.41
N ASN A 178 7.04 -51.27 -20.37
CA ASN A 178 7.43 -50.53 -21.56
C ASN A 178 8.68 -51.20 -22.16
N THR A 179 8.48 -52.10 -23.11
CA THR A 179 9.58 -52.72 -23.86
C THR A 179 9.87 -51.92 -25.14
N PRO A 180 11.11 -51.96 -25.69
CA PRO A 180 11.44 -51.30 -26.95
C PRO A 180 10.57 -51.71 -28.16
N ALA A 181 9.79 -52.80 -28.05
CA ALA A 181 8.89 -53.30 -29.08
C ALA A 181 7.42 -52.83 -28.92
N GLY A 182 7.12 -52.00 -27.91
CA GLY A 182 5.78 -51.46 -27.64
C GLY A 182 5.21 -51.87 -26.27
N MET A 183 4.08 -51.25 -25.90
CA MET A 183 3.39 -51.53 -24.65
C MET A 183 2.79 -52.94 -24.65
N GLN A 184 3.20 -53.79 -23.71
CA GLN A 184 2.56 -55.08 -23.46
C GLN A 184 1.86 -55.03 -22.10
N SER A 185 0.55 -55.27 -22.11
CA SER A 185 -0.24 -55.39 -20.88
C SER A 185 -0.12 -56.81 -20.34
N GLN A 186 0.24 -56.96 -19.07
CA GLN A 186 0.32 -58.26 -18.41
C GLN A 186 -0.50 -58.32 -17.13
N VAL A 187 -0.97 -59.52 -16.83
CA VAL A 187 -1.81 -59.85 -15.67
C VAL A 187 -1.03 -60.88 -14.85
N LEU A 188 -0.45 -60.47 -13.72
CA LEU A 188 0.39 -61.33 -12.88
C LEU A 188 -0.39 -61.86 -11.67
N LEU A 189 -0.65 -63.17 -11.66
CA LEU A 189 -1.39 -63.89 -10.61
C LEU A 189 -0.44 -64.70 -9.74
N ALA A 190 -0.38 -64.42 -8.44
CA ALA A 190 0.25 -65.31 -7.45
C ALA A 190 -0.84 -66.20 -6.83
N ALA A 191 -1.14 -67.34 -7.45
CA ALA A 191 -2.18 -68.25 -6.97
C ALA A 191 -1.90 -69.72 -7.34
N ASP A 192 -2.14 -70.64 -6.41
CA ASP A 192 -2.00 -72.09 -6.64
C ASP A 192 -3.15 -72.67 -7.49
N ARG A 193 -4.31 -71.99 -7.55
CA ARG A 193 -5.51 -72.46 -8.27
C ARG A 193 -6.38 -71.29 -8.73
N ILE A 194 -6.83 -71.34 -10.00
CA ILE A 194 -7.86 -70.44 -10.54
C ILE A 194 -9.14 -71.23 -10.76
N ALA A 195 -10.23 -70.84 -10.09
CA ALA A 195 -11.52 -71.54 -10.14
C ALA A 195 -12.70 -70.58 -10.27
N MET A 196 -13.74 -70.98 -11.00
CA MET A 196 -15.05 -70.34 -10.93
C MET A 196 -15.77 -70.82 -9.68
N ILE A 197 -16.38 -69.92 -8.93
CA ILE A 197 -17.18 -70.29 -7.76
C ILE A 197 -18.64 -69.95 -8.05
N ASN A 198 -19.53 -70.92 -7.82
CA ASN A 198 -20.97 -70.69 -7.91
C ASN A 198 -21.44 -70.04 -6.59
N PRO A 199 -21.89 -68.78 -6.61
CA PRO A 199 -22.27 -68.05 -5.40
C PRO A 199 -23.54 -68.60 -4.73
N ALA A 200 -24.37 -69.38 -5.44
CA ALA A 200 -25.61 -69.93 -4.90
C ALA A 200 -25.40 -71.18 -4.04
N ASN A 201 -24.29 -71.89 -4.20
CA ASN A 201 -24.03 -73.15 -3.49
C ASN A 201 -22.57 -73.35 -3.03
N GLY A 202 -21.67 -72.40 -3.31
CA GLY A 202 -20.27 -72.46 -2.89
C GLY A 202 -19.40 -73.45 -3.69
N ASN A 203 -19.94 -74.11 -4.71
CA ASN A 203 -19.17 -75.08 -5.50
C ASN A 203 -18.10 -74.37 -6.33
N THR A 204 -16.85 -74.84 -6.22
CA THR A 204 -15.72 -74.37 -7.01
C THR A 204 -15.45 -75.29 -8.20
N LYS A 205 -15.47 -74.78 -9.44
CA LYS A 205 -14.99 -75.50 -10.64
C LYS A 205 -13.62 -74.93 -11.04
N PRO A 206 -12.50 -75.65 -10.79
CA PRO A 206 -11.17 -75.19 -11.20
C PRO A 206 -11.10 -75.11 -12.73
N MET A 207 -10.60 -73.98 -13.22
CA MET A 207 -10.38 -73.74 -14.65
C MET A 207 -8.92 -74.00 -15.02
N PHE A 208 -7.99 -73.53 -14.19
CA PHE A 208 -6.55 -73.74 -14.33
C PHE A 208 -5.95 -74.09 -12.97
N VAL A 209 -5.19 -75.18 -12.91
CA VAL A 209 -4.40 -75.55 -11.73
C VAL A 209 -2.94 -75.63 -12.14
N GLY A 210 -2.08 -74.81 -11.54
CA GLY A 210 -0.64 -74.90 -11.72
C GLY A 210 -0.04 -75.84 -10.68
N GLN A 211 0.68 -76.88 -11.09
CA GLN A 211 1.38 -77.77 -10.17
C GLN A 211 2.62 -78.35 -10.87
N GLY A 212 3.81 -78.13 -10.30
CA GLY A 212 5.07 -78.69 -10.81
C GLY A 212 5.36 -78.34 -12.27
N ASP A 213 5.37 -77.05 -12.60
CA ASP A 213 5.56 -76.50 -13.96
C ASP A 213 4.54 -76.96 -15.02
N GLN A 214 3.44 -77.60 -14.60
CA GLN A 214 2.36 -78.07 -15.46
C GLN A 214 1.04 -77.34 -15.16
N ILE A 215 0.22 -77.16 -16.21
CA ILE A 215 -1.14 -76.62 -16.10
C ILE A 215 -2.13 -77.75 -16.34
N PHE A 216 -3.02 -77.97 -15.37
CA PHE A 216 -4.12 -78.92 -15.47
C PHE A 216 -5.41 -78.19 -15.80
N MET A 217 -6.14 -78.70 -16.80
CA MET A 217 -7.44 -78.18 -17.24
C MET A 217 -8.43 -79.35 -17.35
N ASN A 218 -9.65 -79.17 -16.85
CA ASN A 218 -10.65 -80.24 -16.76
C ASN A 218 -11.29 -80.54 -18.12
N GLU A 219 -11.76 -79.50 -18.83
CA GLU A 219 -12.39 -79.61 -20.15
C GLU A 219 -12.02 -78.36 -20.95
N VAL A 220 -11.42 -78.54 -22.12
CA VAL A 220 -10.90 -77.45 -22.95
C VAL A 220 -11.38 -77.62 -24.38
N PHE A 221 -12.03 -76.58 -24.91
CA PHE A 221 -12.36 -76.45 -26.33
C PHE A 221 -11.45 -75.39 -26.95
N LEU A 222 -10.62 -75.79 -27.91
CA LEU A 222 -9.67 -74.91 -28.59
C LEU A 222 -9.99 -74.86 -30.08
N LYS A 223 -9.99 -73.66 -30.65
CA LYS A 223 -10.15 -73.49 -32.10
C LYS A 223 -8.90 -73.95 -32.87
N TYR A 224 -7.72 -73.68 -32.33
CA TYR A 224 -6.45 -74.15 -32.87
C TYR A 224 -5.51 -74.47 -31.70
N LEU A 225 -4.83 -75.62 -31.76
CA LEU A 225 -3.76 -76.00 -30.84
C LEU A 225 -2.47 -76.17 -31.65
N THR A 226 -1.44 -75.41 -31.31
CA THR A 226 -0.07 -75.62 -31.84
C THR A 226 0.79 -76.16 -30.71
N ALA A 227 1.09 -77.45 -30.77
CA ALA A 227 1.93 -78.12 -29.78
C ALA A 227 3.10 -78.85 -30.48
N PRO A 228 4.36 -78.60 -30.10
CA PRO A 228 5.52 -79.31 -30.68
C PRO A 228 5.48 -80.82 -30.44
N THR A 229 4.87 -81.26 -29.34
CA THR A 229 4.70 -82.68 -28.99
C THR A 229 3.45 -82.84 -28.14
N ILE A 230 2.65 -83.87 -28.42
CA ILE A 230 1.48 -84.27 -27.61
C ILE A 230 1.69 -85.73 -27.21
N THR A 231 1.52 -86.05 -25.94
CA THR A 231 1.67 -87.41 -25.41
C THR A 231 0.39 -87.79 -24.67
N SER A 232 -0.19 -88.95 -24.97
CA SER A 232 -1.37 -89.48 -24.28
C SER A 232 -1.00 -90.71 -23.46
N GLY A 233 -1.50 -90.77 -22.23
CA GLY A 233 -1.21 -91.85 -21.26
C GLY A 233 -2.15 -93.05 -21.34
N GLY A 234 -3.11 -93.09 -22.26
CA GLY A 234 -4.03 -94.22 -22.42
C GLY A 234 -3.37 -95.45 -23.06
N ASN A 235 -3.90 -96.65 -22.80
CA ASN A 235 -3.48 -97.88 -23.49
C ASN A 235 -4.70 -98.62 -24.09
N PRO A 236 -4.95 -98.53 -25.42
CA PRO A 236 -4.21 -97.72 -26.39
C PRO A 236 -4.49 -96.21 -26.24
N PRO A 237 -3.59 -95.32 -26.68
CA PRO A 237 -3.84 -93.89 -26.73
C PRO A 237 -5.03 -93.58 -27.63
N ALA A 238 -6.12 -93.05 -27.09
CA ALA A 238 -7.28 -92.64 -27.88
C ALA A 238 -7.16 -91.15 -28.20
N PHE A 239 -6.91 -90.83 -29.47
CA PHE A 239 -7.19 -89.52 -30.04
C PHE A 239 -8.30 -89.69 -31.06
N SER A 240 -9.37 -88.91 -30.93
CA SER A 240 -10.38 -88.78 -31.97
C SER A 240 -10.48 -87.32 -32.31
N LEU A 241 -10.20 -86.98 -33.57
CA LEU A 241 -10.53 -85.68 -34.13
C LEU A 241 -11.98 -85.75 -34.60
N THR A 242 -12.72 -84.65 -34.46
CA THR A 242 -14.01 -84.54 -35.15
C THR A 242 -13.74 -84.23 -36.63
N PRO A 243 -14.67 -84.46 -37.58
CA PRO A 243 -14.46 -84.16 -38.99
C PRO A 243 -14.07 -82.70 -39.28
N ASP A 244 -14.35 -81.80 -38.34
CA ASP A 244 -14.11 -80.36 -38.46
C ASP A 244 -12.81 -79.91 -37.76
N GLY A 245 -12.07 -80.84 -37.13
CA GLY A 245 -10.92 -80.58 -36.26
C GLY A 245 -11.21 -80.96 -34.82
#